data_AF-A0A3D2S0I4-F1
#
_entry.id   AF-A0A3D2S0I4-F1
#
_cell.length_a   1.000
_cell.length_b   1.000
_cell.length_c   1.000
_cell.angle_alpha   90.00
_cell.angle_beta   90.00
_cell.angle_gamma   90.00
#
_symmetry.space_group_name_H-M   'P 1'
#
loop_
_entity.id
_entity.type
_entity.pdbx_description
1 polymer ?
#
loop_
_entity_poly.entity_id
_entity_poly.type
_entity_poly.pdbx_seq_one_letter_code
_entity_poly.pdbx_strand_id
1 'polypeptide(L)' 'GRCVVRLIEPTEGKVMFLGEDISRISHRQFQKLRPKIQIVFQEPYDALNPRKKVRQILTDPLIVEG' A
#
# COMPACT_ATOMS: atom_id res chain seq x y z
N GLY A 1 -8.96 8.45 0.89
CA GLY A 1 -7.71 7.67 1.07
C GLY A 1 -7.77 6.27 0.49
N ARG A 2 -8.61 5.39 1.06
CA ARG A 2 -8.64 3.94 0.75
C ARG A 2 -8.81 3.57 -0.73
N CYS A 3 -9.57 4.34 -1.51
CA CYS A 3 -9.71 4.11 -2.97
C CYS A 3 -8.43 4.42 -3.77
N VAL A 4 -7.63 5.41 -3.34
CA VAL A 4 -6.38 5.80 -4.03
C VAL A 4 -5.35 4.67 -3.96
N VAL A 5 -5.30 3.99 -2.82
CA VAL A 5 -4.43 2.82 -2.58
C VAL A 5 -5.12 1.51 -2.95
N ARG A 6 -6.30 1.59 -3.57
CA ARG A 6 -7.08 0.45 -4.07
C ARG A 6 -7.42 -0.62 -3.03
N LEU A 7 -7.54 -0.22 -1.76
CA LEU A 7 -8.18 -1.04 -0.72
C LEU A 7 -9.69 -1.17 -0.97
N ILE A 8 -10.26 -0.23 -1.74
CA ILE A 8 -11.62 -0.24 -2.26
C ILE A 8 -11.51 0.04 -3.76
N GLU A 9 -12.20 -0.74 -4.58
CA GLU A 9 -12.23 -0.49 -6.03
C GLU A 9 -13.00 0.80 -6.33
N PRO A 10 -12.46 1.72 -7.15
CA PRO A 10 -13.18 2.90 -7.55
C PRO A 10 -14.32 2.52 -8.50
N THR A 11 -15.54 2.97 -8.19
CA THR A 11 -16.71 2.76 -9.05
C THR A 11 -16.57 3.53 -10.36
N GLU A 12 -16.05 4.76 -10.30
CA GLU A 12 -15.79 5.64 -11.43
C GLU A 12 -14.58 6.55 -11.15
N GLY A 13 -14.15 7.30 -12.17
CA GLY A 13 -13.00 8.19 -12.10
C GLY A 13 -11.67 7.51 -12.41
N LYS A 14 -10.58 8.25 -12.22
CA LYS A 14 -9.21 7.81 -12.51
C LYS A 14 -8.33 7.99 -11.29
N VAL A 15 -7.38 7.07 -11.12
CA VAL A 15 -6.34 7.16 -10.09
C VAL A 15 -5.02 7.16 -10.83
N MET A 16 -4.32 8.28 -10.82
CA MET A 16 -3.03 8.42 -11.50
C MET A 16 -1.89 8.12 -10.53
N PHE A 17 -0.99 7.22 -10.90
CA PHE A 17 0.22 6.90 -10.15
C PHE A 17 1.41 6.89 -11.10
N LEU A 18 2.41 7.75 -10.85
CA LEU A 18 3.61 7.90 -11.69
C LEU A 18 3.31 8.09 -13.20
N GLY A 19 2.22 8.81 -13.52
CA GLY A 19 1.79 9.06 -14.90
C GLY A 19 0.93 7.96 -15.52
N GLU A 20 0.71 6.84 -14.83
CA GLU A 20 -0.15 5.74 -15.28
C GLU A 20 -1.51 5.76 -14.57
N ASP A 21 -2.59 5.49 -15.31
CA ASP A 21 -3.91 5.28 -14.71
C ASP A 21 -4.03 3.85 -14.16
N ILE A 22 -4.08 3.75 -12.83
CA ILE A 22 -4.15 2.49 -12.10
C ILE A 22 -5.59 2.11 -11.69
N SER A 23 -6.59 2.88 -12.09
CA SER A 23 -8.00 2.65 -11.71
C SER A 23 -8.54 1.31 -12.24
N ARG A 24 -8.12 0.91 -13.45
CA ARG A 24 -8.68 -0.24 -14.20
C ARG A 24 -7.70 -1.37 -14.48
N ILE A 25 -6.49 -1.33 -13.94
CA ILE A 25 -5.51 -2.41 -14.16
C ILE A 25 -5.92 -3.69 -13.42
N SER A 26 -5.54 -4.86 -13.93
CA SER A 26 -5.85 -6.14 -13.28
C SER A 26 -5.21 -6.26 -11.89
N HIS A 27 -5.75 -7.14 -11.05
CA HIS A 27 -5.16 -7.44 -9.74
C HIS A 27 -3.69 -7.85 -9.85
N ARG A 28 -3.35 -8.68 -10.85
CA ARG A 28 -1.97 -9.12 -11.11
C ARG A 28 -1.03 -7.97 -11.47
N GLN A 29 -1.50 -6.99 -12.24
CA GLN A 29 -0.72 -5.78 -12.56
C GLN A 29 -0.57 -4.90 -11.32
N PHE A 30 -1.62 -4.74 -10.53
CA PHE A 30 -1.59 -3.94 -9.30
C PHE A 30 -0.63 -4.53 -8.26
N GLN A 31 -0.56 -5.86 -8.12
CA GLN A 31 0.40 -6.52 -7.21
C GLN A 31 1.86 -6.17 -7.53
N LYS A 32 2.20 -5.90 -8.80
CA LYS A 32 3.56 -5.45 -9.18
C LYS A 32 3.85 -4.00 -8.80
N LEU A 33 2.81 -3.17 -8.65
CA LEU A 33 2.93 -1.77 -8.25
C LEU A 33 2.89 -1.61 -6.72
N ARG A 34 2.26 -2.56 -6.01
CA ARG A 34 2.01 -2.50 -4.57
C ARG A 34 3.27 -2.21 -3.72
N PRO A 35 4.46 -2.77 -3.98
CA PRO A 35 5.69 -2.42 -3.25
C PRO A 35 6.08 -0.94 -3.36
N LYS A 36 5.72 -0.28 -4.47
CA LYS A 36 5.99 1.14 -4.72
C LYS A 36 5.02 2.09 -4.00
N ILE A 37 4.01 1.56 -3.30
CA ILE A 37 2.96 2.33 -2.63
C ILE A 37 3.02 2.04 -1.13
N GLN A 38 3.53 3.00 -0.35
CA GLN A 38 3.60 2.90 1.10
C GLN A 38 2.56 3.82 1.75
N ILE A 39 1.78 3.30 2.68
CA ILE A 39 0.70 4.02 3.35
C ILE A 39 1.17 4.45 4.74
N VAL A 40 1.11 5.75 5.02
CA VAL A 40 1.29 6.28 6.37
C VAL A 40 -0.08 6.61 6.94
N PHE A 41 -0.48 5.89 7.98
CA PHE A 41 -1.74 6.13 8.67
C PHE A 41 -1.60 7.31 9.63
N GLN A 42 -2.66 8.12 9.75
CA GLN A 42 -2.69 9.25 10.69
C GLN A 42 -2.77 8.80 12.15
N GLU A 43 -3.27 7.59 12.40
CA GLU A 43 -3.30 6.94 13.71
C GLU A 43 -2.17 5.90 13.77
N PRO A 44 -0.96 6.29 14.22
CA PRO A 44 0.22 5.43 14.13
C PRO A 44 0.14 4.20 15.05
N TYR A 45 -0.62 4.27 16.14
CA TYR A 45 -0.74 3.18 17.11
C TYR A 45 -1.46 1.95 16.56
N ASP A 46 -2.44 2.15 15.66
CA ASP A 46 -3.21 1.05 15.07
C ASP A 46 -2.43 0.31 13.97
N ALA A 47 -1.41 0.97 13.39
CA ALA A 47 -0.56 0.38 12.36
C ALA A 47 0.59 -0.47 12.94
N LEU A 48 0.90 -0.32 14.23
CA LEU A 48 1.99 -1.04 14.89
C LEU A 48 1.44 -2.29 15.59
N ASN A 49 2.04 -3.45 15.34
CA ASN A 49 1.72 -4.65 16.10
C ASN A 49 2.48 -4.64 17.44
N PRO A 50 1.80 -4.46 18.60
CA PRO A 50 2.45 -4.33 19.89
C PRO A 50 3.16 -5.62 20.34
N ARG A 51 2.90 -6.76 19.68
CA ARG A 51 3.59 -8.03 19.94
C ARG A 51 4.94 -8.14 19.23
N LYS A 52 5.32 -7.18 18.37
CA LYS A 52 6.58 -7.16 17.64
C LYS A 52 7.52 -6.08 18.17
N LYS A 53 8.83 -6.37 18.18
CA LYS A 53 9.84 -5.34 18.50
C LYS A 53 9.86 -4.28 17.41
N VAL A 54 10.13 -3.03 17.78
CA VAL A 54 10.30 -1.91 16.83
C VAL A 54 11.26 -2.27 15.70
N ARG A 55 12.41 -2.89 16.03
CA ARG A 55 13.36 -3.39 15.02
C ARG A 55 12.69 -4.31 13.99
N GLN A 56 11.89 -5.28 14.43
CA GLN A 56 11.21 -6.22 13.52
C GLN A 56 10.18 -5.51 12.65
N ILE A 57 9.43 -4.56 13.20
CA ILE A 57 8.48 -3.75 12.42
C ILE A 57 9.19 -2.98 11.31
N LEU A 58 10.41 -2.48 11.58
CA LEU A 58 11.22 -1.77 10.58
C LEU A 58 11.94 -2.71 9.61
N THR A 59 12.40 -3.88 10.05
CA THR A 59 13.21 -4.79 9.22
C THR A 59 12.37 -5.78 8.41
N ASP A 60 11.24 -6.25 8.92
CA ASP A 60 10.40 -7.25 8.23
C ASP A 60 9.99 -6.78 6.82
N PRO A 61 9.52 -5.52 6.61
CA PRO A 61 9.19 -5.04 5.27
C PRO A 61 10.40 -4.99 4.33
N LEU A 62 11.58 -4.63 4.85
CA LEU A 62 12.82 -4.51 4.06
C LEU A 62 13.36 -5.88 3.63
N ILE A 63 13.17 -6.91 4.44
CA ILE A 63 13.61 -8.29 4.12
C ILE A 63 12.67 -8.95 3.11
N VAL A 64 11.37 -8.67 3.18
CA VAL A 64 10.37 -9.24 2.26
C VAL A 64 10.42 -8.61 0.87
N GLU A 65 10.87 -7.36 0.77
CA GLU A 65 11.09 -6.67 -0.52
C GLU A 65 12.52 -6.81 -1.08
N GLY A 66 13.42 -7.50 -0.35
CA GLY A 66 14.76 -7.86 -0.80
C GLY A 66 14.82 -9.09 -1.70
#